data_AF-A0A1S8BD10-F1
#
_entry.id   AF-A0A1S8BD10-F1
#
_cell.length_a   1.000
_cell.length_b   1.000
_cell.length_c   1.000
_cell.angle_alpha   90.00
_cell.angle_beta   90.00
_cell.angle_gamma   90.00
#
_symmetry.space_group_name_H-M   'P 1'
#
loop_
_entity.id
_entity.type
_entity.pdbx_description
1 polymer ?
#
loop_
_entity_poly.entity_id
_entity_poly.type
_entity_poly.pdbx_seq_one_letter_code
_entity_poly.pdbx_strand_id
1 'polypeptide(L)' 'MLIRWGTEQADKAGLICFLEASEAGRELYKRHGFEDQETTEFNLSEYGVSGIDKNTTMIRQPVKN' A
#
# COMPACT_ATOMS: atom_id res chain seq x y z
N MET A 1 11.05 -9.75 7.99
CA MET A 1 9.77 -9.01 7.90
C MET A 1 9.16 -9.25 6.52
N LEU A 2 7.88 -9.61 6.41
CA LEU A 2 7.26 -10.18 5.20
C LEU A 2 7.26 -9.24 3.97
N ILE A 3 7.04 -7.93 4.16
CA ILE A 3 7.00 -6.96 3.06
C ILE A 3 8.33 -6.94 2.30
N ARG A 4 9.45 -6.84 3.03
CA ARG A 4 10.79 -6.87 2.45
C ARG A 4 11.03 -8.14 1.62
N TRP A 5 10.70 -9.31 2.17
CA TRP A 5 10.87 -10.57 1.46
C TRP A 5 10.03 -10.61 0.16
N GLY A 6 8.78 -10.14 0.22
CA GLY A 6 7.89 -10.08 -0.94
C GLY A 6 8.39 -9.13 -2.03
N THR A 7 8.81 -7.91 -1.66
CA THR A 7 9.37 -6.94 -2.60
C THR A 7 10.66 -7.45 -3.24
N GLU A 8 11.51 -8.16 -2.49
CA GLU A 8 12.72 -8.80 -3.04
C GLU A 8 12.39 -9.91 -4.06
N GLN A 9 11.28 -10.65 -3.89
CA GLN A 9 10.84 -11.60 -4.92
C GLN A 9 10.32 -10.89 -6.17
N ALA A 10 9.55 -9.81 -5.99
CA ALA A 10 9.03 -9.02 -7.10
C ALA A 10 10.17 -8.35 -7.90
N ASP A 11 11.19 -7.83 -7.22
CA ASP A 11 12.39 -7.26 -7.84
C ASP A 11 13.09 -8.30 -8.73
N LYS A 12 13.31 -9.52 -8.22
CA LYS A 12 13.92 -10.62 -8.99
C LYS A 12 13.11 -11.00 -10.23
N ALA A 13 11.79 -10.90 -10.14
CA ALA A 13 10.88 -11.21 -11.24
C ALA A 13 10.66 -10.02 -12.20
N GLY A 14 11.18 -8.82 -11.87
CA GLY A 14 10.92 -7.60 -12.63
C GLY A 14 9.46 -7.15 -12.59
N LEU A 15 8.74 -7.45 -11.50
CA LEU A 15 7.31 -7.18 -11.36
C LEU A 15 7.02 -5.95 -10.52
N ILE A 16 5.97 -5.23 -10.90
CA ILE A 16 5.39 -4.13 -10.13
C ILE A 16 4.62 -4.71 -8.93
N CYS A 17 4.71 -4.06 -7.77
CA CYS A 17 3.86 -4.37 -6.62
C CYS A 17 2.73 -3.34 -6.50
N PHE A 18 1.54 -3.83 -6.16
CA PHE A 18 0.35 -3.04 -5.87
C PHE A 18 -0.19 -3.43 -4.49
N LEU A 19 -0.64 -2.46 -3.71
CA LEU A 19 -1.39 -2.69 -2.49
C LEU A 19 -2.31 -1.53 -2.16
N GLU A 20 -3.21 -1.79 -1.22
CA GLU A 20 -4.09 -0.82 -0.59
C GLU A 20 -3.72 -0.73 0.89
N ALA A 21 -3.33 0.47 1.32
CA ALA A 21 -2.83 0.73 2.66
C ALA A 21 -3.88 1.44 3.51
N SER A 22 -4.16 0.89 4.69
CA SER A 22 -4.78 1.69 5.76
C SER A 22 -3.85 2.82 6.19
N GLU A 23 -4.44 3.86 6.77
CA GLU A 23 -3.68 5.03 7.26
C GLU A 23 -2.55 4.63 8.24
N ALA A 24 -2.81 3.66 9.12
CA ALA A 24 -1.82 3.16 10.06
C ALA A 24 -0.66 2.38 9.39
N GLY A 25 -0.93 1.69 8.27
CA GLY A 25 0.06 0.88 7.55
C GLY A 25 0.85 1.64 6.49
N ARG A 26 0.34 2.78 6.01
CA ARG A 26 0.89 3.55 4.88
C ARG A 26 2.37 3.89 5.03
N GLU A 27 2.77 4.41 6.19
CA GLU A 27 4.17 4.79 6.44
C GLU A 27 5.13 3.59 6.47
N LEU A 28 4.65 2.40 6.82
CA LEU A 28 5.45 1.17 6.74
C LEU A 28 5.74 0.80 5.28
N TYR A 29 4.75 0.91 4.39
CA TYR A 29 4.93 0.60 2.98
C TYR A 29 5.82 1.62 2.26
N LYS A 30 5.73 2.91 2.60
CA LYS A 30 6.63 3.95 2.06
C LYS A 30 8.10 3.65 2.31
N ARG A 31 8.44 3.16 3.50
CA ARG A 31 9.82 2.73 3.85
C ARG A 31 10.34 1.59 2.98
N HIS A 32 9.46 0.89 2.26
CA HIS A 32 9.80 -0.20 1.35
C HIS A 32 9.73 0.21 -0.13
N GLY A 33 9.57 1.50 -0.42
CA GLY A 33 9.58 2.05 -1.79
C GLY A 33 8.22 2.05 -2.49
N PHE A 34 7.13 1.86 -1.74
CA PHE A 34 5.78 2.09 -2.26
C PHE A 34 5.48 3.59 -2.26
N GLU A 35 4.88 4.06 -3.36
CA GLU A 35 4.46 5.43 -3.56
C GLU A 35 2.94 5.53 -3.61
N ASP A 36 2.39 6.54 -2.93
CA ASP A 36 0.95 6.82 -2.91
C ASP A 36 0.44 7.16 -4.32
N GLN A 37 -0.72 6.63 -4.69
CA GLN A 37 -1.39 6.91 -5.96
C GLN A 37 -2.72 7.63 -5.74
N GLU A 38 -3.70 6.92 -5.18
CA GLU A 38 -5.05 7.44 -4.93
C GLU A 38 -5.46 7.13 -3.50
N THR A 39 -6.16 8.04 -2.84
CA THR A 39 -6.74 7.80 -1.52
C THR A 39 -8.26 7.87 -1.61
N THR A 40 -8.91 6.79 -1.20
CA THR A 40 -10.37 6.70 -1.09
C THR A 40 -10.77 6.87 0.37
N GLU A 41 -11.72 7.77 0.60
CA GLU A 41 -12.34 7.97 1.91
C GLU A 41 -13.65 7.21 1.98
N PHE A 42 -13.79 6.37 3.01
CA PHE A 42 -14.99 5.59 3.26
C PHE A 42 -15.76 6.21 4.42
N ASN A 43 -16.95 6.69 4.13
CA ASN A 43 -17.88 7.08 5.16
C ASN A 43 -18.45 5.83 5.83
N LEU A 44 -17.96 5.51 7.03
CA LEU A 44 -18.36 4.28 7.72
C LEU A 44 -19.81 4.30 8.19
N SER A 45 -20.45 5.48 8.23
CA SER A 45 -21.85 5.61 8.66
C SER A 45 -22.81 4.91 7.71
N GLU A 46 -22.41 4.74 6.45
CA GLU A 46 -23.12 3.93 5.45
C GLU A 46 -23.17 2.44 5.84
N TYR A 47 -22.24 2.01 6.69
CA TYR A 47 -22.09 0.64 7.19
C TYR A 47 -22.50 0.49 8.67
N GLY A 48 -23.15 1.50 9.25
CA GLY A 48 -23.64 1.48 10.63
C GLY A 48 -22.58 1.78 11.71
N VAL A 49 -21.42 2.31 11.33
CA VAL A 49 -20.33 2.70 12.26
C VAL A 49 -19.98 4.17 12.08
N SER A 50 -19.62 4.90 13.14
CA SER A 50 -19.22 6.32 12.98
C SER A 50 -17.76 6.45 12.56
N GLY A 51 -17.46 7.36 11.62
CA GLY A 51 -16.10 7.75 11.27
C GLY A 51 -15.84 7.77 9.76
N ILE A 52 -14.65 8.24 9.40
CA ILE A 52 -14.12 8.17 8.03
C ILE A 52 -12.90 7.27 8.09
N ASP A 53 -12.90 6.19 7.31
CA ASP A 53 -11.71 5.37 7.08
C ASP A 53 -11.02 5.80 5.78
N LYS A 54 -9.69 5.70 5.74
CA LYS A 54 -8.90 6.06 4.55
C LYS A 54 -8.10 4.86 4.09
N ASN A 55 -8.25 4.55 2.80
CA ASN A 55 -7.44 3.56 2.13
C ASN A 55 -6.66 4.23 0.99
N THR A 56 -5.35 4.07 0.98
CA THR A 56 -4.47 4.62 -0.05
C THR A 56 -3.92 3.50 -0.91
N THR A 57 -4.25 3.53 -2.20
CA THR A 57 -3.61 2.72 -3.23
C THR A 57 -2.15 3.13 -3.35
N MET A 58 -1.24 2.16 -3.34
CA MET A 58 0.19 2.38 -3.48
C MET A 58 0.82 1.44 -4.51
N ILE A 59 1.79 1.97 -5.25
CA ILE A 59 2.53 1.21 -6.27
C ILE A 59 4.03 1.28 -5.96
N ARG A 60 4.73 0.17 -6.17
CA ARG A 60 6.19 0.10 -6.14
C ARG A 60 6.72 -0.49 -7.44
N GLN A 61 7.64 0.22 -8.07
CA GLN A 61 8.39 -0.29 -9.23
C GLN A 61 9.48 -1.28 -8.78
N PRO A 62 9.83 -2.29 -9.60
CA PRO A 62 10.96 -3.17 -9.30
C PRO A 62 12.29 -2.41 -9.39
N VAL A 63 13.25 -2.74 -8.52
CA VAL A 63 14.60 -2.17 -8.58
C VAL A 63 15.31 -2.69 -9.83
N LYS A 64 15.75 -1.78 -10.70
CA LYS A 64 16.58 -2.14 -11.86
C LYS A 64 17.99 -2.48 -11.37
N ASN A 65 18.42 -3.72 -11.58
CA ASN A 65 19.81 -4.14 -11.43
C ASN A 65 20.68 -3.59 -12.57
#